data_AF-A0AA88MQX6-F1
#
_entry.id   AF-A0AA88MQX6-F1
#
_cell.length_a   1.000
_cell.length_b   1.000
_cell.length_c   1.000
_cell.angle_alpha   90.00
_cell.angle_beta   90.00
_cell.angle_gamma   90.00
#
_symmetry.space_group_name_H-M   'P 1'
#
loop_
_entity.id
_entity.type
_entity.pdbx_description
1 polymer ?
#
loop_
_entity_poly.entity_id
_entity_poly.type
_entity_poly.pdbx_seq_one_letter_code
_entity_poly.pdbx_strand_id
1 'polypeptide(L)'
;MNTYEVLMKEFSFSNISGLNTEKCLSLDGLPGSAEEQEELSVASELNPEERSVLAALVGRLLDEGSVHEAGRVCRYFSLYHPDMWVVLRCQGLASGEINPEAQEEASEALPRTSITTSPSLSSLSSFVMLPPPDDDVAVQLHRLVDQCHHGNNYCKQVLGLYQLSKELQCSFSEISREEPRSVLEKLLLSEQPERFKKARAFIKAQGLSADTVAELVSSAVVQAHLASTQELQPERQVLRPSEGRDSLVQLIKLCEDPNLVGVKVLENLSTVPLRDVNCIVELLIVAHDCFSLTCNMEGIVRVLQAARHLSHTFLAPGEQYSLLVRLLTGIGRYDEMTYVFDLLHQNHRFEMLLRKKVDTDRRQSSSLKTALLDYIKRCLPADSEKHNMVALCFSMRREIGENHEMAARTQLKMIESQAWVVTPDLKTSLVKALGLLKDAAESFSKDSCVRQASRCVRTAKLVALQLHFLNQGSDLRVINLQPAELLRTVTELPRCYQVFVVSEAYGYTPDWAEVLYQKVILKGDFVYLDEFRRHRPLTSGLFEDIFNKLDGAPNAVTANVKRLLTHCDDTYSRYRLAYQQNLHDVTKTMLQDANTSSYLKDRLSS
;
A
#
# COMPACT_ATOMS: atom_id res chain seq x y z
N MET A 1 32.28 26.89 -8.56
CA MET A 1 33.60 26.34 -8.93
C MET A 1 34.34 27.38 -9.73
N ASN A 2 35.64 27.56 -9.47
CA ASN A 2 36.50 28.49 -10.20
C ASN A 2 36.79 27.89 -11.58
N THR A 3 36.34 28.54 -12.66
CA THR A 3 36.50 28.05 -14.05
C THR A 3 37.96 27.81 -14.41
N TYR A 4 38.89 28.56 -13.81
CA TYR A 4 40.32 28.38 -13.99
C TYR A 4 40.86 27.07 -13.39
N GLU A 5 40.39 26.67 -12.21
CA GLU A 5 40.81 25.41 -11.57
C GLU A 5 40.28 24.19 -12.33
N VAL A 6 39.09 24.28 -12.91
CA VAL A 6 38.52 23.23 -13.76
C VAL A 6 39.37 23.03 -15.01
N LEU A 7 39.73 24.12 -15.69
CA LEU A 7 40.62 24.07 -16.85
C LEU A 7 42.02 23.54 -16.49
N MET A 8 42.60 23.98 -15.37
CA MET A 8 43.90 23.47 -14.92
C MET A 8 43.89 21.97 -14.61
N LYS A 9 42.78 21.44 -14.07
CA LYS A 9 42.60 19.99 -13.91
C LYS A 9 42.43 19.29 -15.25
N GLU A 10 41.65 19.86 -16.16
CA GLU A 10 41.41 19.31 -17.50
C GLU A 10 42.72 19.16 -18.30
N PHE A 11 43.63 20.14 -18.20
CA PHE A 11 44.94 20.12 -18.85
C PHE A 11 46.08 19.52 -18.01
N SER A 12 45.76 18.79 -16.93
CA SER A 12 46.78 18.10 -16.12
C SER A 12 47.49 17.01 -16.93
N PHE A 13 48.80 16.84 -16.69
CA PHE A 13 49.59 15.74 -17.27
C PHE A 13 49.11 14.35 -16.86
N SER A 14 48.31 14.24 -15.80
CA SER A 14 47.62 13.01 -15.38
C SER A 14 46.55 12.57 -16.40
N ASN A 15 45.92 13.53 -17.08
CA ASN A 15 44.76 13.32 -17.96
C ASN A 15 45.15 13.13 -19.43
N ILE A 16 46.44 13.24 -19.75
CA ILE A 16 46.95 13.04 -21.11
C ILE A 16 47.16 11.54 -21.34
N SER A 17 46.22 10.90 -22.04
CA SER A 17 46.25 9.46 -22.33
C SER A 17 47.57 8.97 -22.95
N GLY A 18 48.19 9.77 -23.82
CA GLY A 18 49.48 9.44 -24.44
C GLY A 18 50.66 9.31 -23.47
N LEU A 19 50.54 9.83 -22.24
CA LEU A 19 51.56 9.72 -21.20
C LEU A 19 51.29 8.57 -20.20
N ASN A 20 50.08 8.02 -20.20
CA ASN A 20 49.67 6.94 -19.31
C ASN A 20 49.96 5.59 -19.97
N THR A 21 51.23 5.18 -19.94
CA THR A 21 51.70 3.92 -20.55
C THR A 21 51.75 2.77 -19.54
N GLU A 22 51.63 1.53 -20.02
CA GLU A 22 51.73 0.31 -19.18
C GLU A 22 53.08 0.20 -18.47
N LYS A 23 54.16 0.72 -19.08
CA LYS A 23 55.49 0.78 -18.45
C LYS A 23 55.48 1.55 -17.13
N CYS A 24 54.59 2.52 -16.97
CA CYS A 24 54.48 3.28 -15.73
C CYS A 24 53.80 2.50 -14.60
N LEU A 25 53.10 1.41 -14.93
CA LEU A 25 52.40 0.51 -14.02
C LEU A 25 53.16 -0.79 -13.72
N SER A 26 54.32 -1.02 -14.36
CA SER A 26 55.22 -2.13 -14.02
C SER A 26 56.14 -1.75 -12.85
N LEU A 27 56.67 -2.74 -12.12
CA LEU A 27 57.78 -2.55 -11.18
C LEU A 27 59.11 -2.30 -11.91
N ASP A 28 59.20 -2.60 -13.20
CA ASP A 28 60.41 -2.44 -14.00
C ASP A 28 60.84 -0.97 -14.06
N GLY A 29 62.11 -0.75 -13.71
CA GLY A 29 62.74 0.57 -13.71
C GLY A 29 62.30 1.49 -12.57
N LEU A 30 61.59 1.00 -11.54
CA LEU A 30 61.41 1.77 -10.31
C LEU A 30 62.72 1.78 -9.50
N PRO A 31 63.10 2.92 -8.90
CA PRO A 31 64.26 2.98 -8.02
C PRO A 31 64.04 2.14 -6.75
N GLY A 32 65.05 1.33 -6.38
CA GLY A 32 65.10 0.49 -5.18
C GLY A 32 65.30 1.28 -3.89
N SER A 33 65.40 0.61 -2.74
CA SER A 33 65.61 1.28 -1.45
C SER A 33 66.96 2.02 -1.38
N ALA A 34 67.15 2.92 -0.42
CA ALA A 34 68.40 3.67 -0.28
C ALA A 34 69.64 2.76 -0.16
N GLU A 35 69.50 1.58 0.44
CA GLU A 35 70.56 0.57 0.58
C GLU A 35 70.93 -0.07 -0.78
N GLU A 36 69.96 -0.27 -1.67
CA GLU A 36 70.18 -0.80 -3.03
C GLU A 36 70.69 0.28 -4.01
N GLN A 37 70.36 1.55 -3.77
CA GLN A 37 70.80 2.68 -4.59
C GLN A 37 72.26 3.07 -4.33
N GLU A 38 72.75 2.88 -3.10
CA GLU A 38 74.16 3.07 -2.74
C GLU A 38 75.07 2.01 -3.38
N GLU A 39 74.61 0.77 -3.54
CA GLU A 39 75.32 -0.30 -4.25
C GLU A 39 75.41 -0.08 -5.78
N LEU A 40 74.41 0.61 -6.36
CA LEU A 40 74.29 0.84 -7.81
C LEU A 40 74.93 2.16 -8.30
N SER A 41 75.56 2.95 -7.42
CA SER A 41 76.20 4.23 -7.74
C SER A 41 75.29 5.27 -8.43
N VAL A 42 73.99 5.28 -8.12
CA VAL A 42 73.04 6.25 -8.67
C VAL A 42 73.04 7.50 -7.80
N ALA A 43 73.79 8.53 -8.19
CA ALA A 43 73.79 9.82 -7.50
C ALA A 43 72.45 10.54 -7.75
N SER A 44 71.58 10.59 -6.74
CA SER A 44 70.35 11.39 -6.82
C SER A 44 70.69 12.89 -6.65
N GLU A 45 70.39 13.68 -7.68
CA GLU A 45 70.69 15.12 -7.80
C GLU A 45 69.88 16.02 -6.82
N LEU A 46 68.94 15.46 -6.06
CA LEU A 46 68.03 16.19 -5.20
C LEU A 46 68.54 16.36 -3.77
N ASN A 47 68.39 17.57 -3.23
CA ASN A 47 68.64 17.86 -1.81
C ASN A 47 67.59 17.18 -0.90
N PRO A 48 67.89 16.94 0.39
CA PRO A 48 66.98 16.23 1.29
C PRO A 48 65.61 16.92 1.47
N GLU A 49 65.58 18.25 1.47
CA GLU A 49 64.33 19.02 1.53
C GLU A 49 63.48 18.84 0.25
N GLU A 50 64.12 18.89 -0.92
CA GLU A 50 63.47 18.69 -2.21
C GLU A 50 62.90 17.27 -2.33
N ARG A 51 63.64 16.26 -1.87
CA ARG A 51 63.16 14.86 -1.80
C ARG A 51 61.93 14.72 -0.91
N SER A 52 61.89 15.39 0.23
CA SER A 52 60.75 15.36 1.15
C SER A 52 59.50 16.00 0.54
N VAL A 53 59.65 17.17 -0.09
CA VAL A 53 58.55 17.86 -0.79
C VAL A 53 58.04 17.02 -1.96
N LEU A 54 58.95 16.43 -2.73
CA LEU A 54 58.60 15.57 -3.87
C LEU A 54 57.88 14.29 -3.42
N ALA A 55 58.32 13.66 -2.33
CA ALA A 55 57.63 12.51 -1.74
C ALA A 55 56.20 12.87 -1.29
N ALA A 56 56.01 14.04 -0.66
CA ALA A 56 54.67 14.52 -0.30
C ALA A 56 53.79 14.83 -1.53
N LEU A 57 54.38 15.29 -2.64
CA LEU A 57 53.67 15.46 -3.90
C LEU A 57 53.25 14.11 -4.51
N VAL A 58 54.16 13.12 -4.51
CA VAL A 58 53.88 11.75 -4.97
C VAL A 58 52.76 11.12 -4.13
N GLY A 59 52.79 11.27 -2.80
CA GLY A 59 51.71 10.84 -1.92
C GLY A 59 50.36 11.45 -2.31
N ARG A 60 50.30 12.75 -2.58
CA ARG A 60 49.07 13.41 -3.06
C ARG A 60 48.61 12.90 -4.42
N LEU A 61 49.52 12.70 -5.37
CA LEU A 61 49.19 12.12 -6.68
C LEU A 61 48.61 10.71 -6.55
N LEU A 62 49.15 9.90 -5.63
CA LEU A 62 48.63 8.57 -5.34
C LEU A 62 47.22 8.64 -4.73
N ASP A 63 46.98 9.54 -3.78
CA ASP A 63 45.66 9.74 -3.17
C ASP A 63 44.59 10.23 -4.17
N GLU A 64 45.01 11.03 -5.15
CA GLU A 64 44.17 11.49 -6.26
C GLU A 64 43.93 10.40 -7.32
N GLY A 65 44.65 9.27 -7.28
CA GLY A 65 44.54 8.18 -8.24
C GLY A 65 45.42 8.33 -9.49
N SER A 66 46.28 9.34 -9.55
CA SER A 66 47.19 9.63 -10.67
C SER A 66 48.46 8.76 -10.64
N VAL A 67 48.30 7.44 -10.60
CA VAL A 67 49.39 6.47 -10.44
C VAL A 67 50.41 6.54 -11.58
N HIS A 68 49.96 6.77 -12.81
CA HIS A 68 50.88 6.94 -13.95
C HIS A 68 51.78 8.17 -13.82
N GLU A 69 51.27 9.28 -13.28
CA GLU A 69 52.09 10.47 -13.05
C GLU A 69 53.05 10.26 -11.88
N ALA A 70 52.56 9.72 -10.76
CA ALA A 70 53.40 9.34 -9.62
C ALA A 70 54.55 8.41 -10.05
N GLY A 71 54.25 7.38 -10.86
CA GLY A 71 55.25 6.45 -11.38
C GLY A 71 56.25 7.07 -12.36
N ARG A 72 55.85 8.09 -13.13
CA ARG A 72 56.78 8.86 -13.99
C ARG A 72 57.70 9.74 -13.16
N VAL A 73 57.16 10.43 -12.16
CA VAL A 73 57.91 11.30 -11.25
C VAL A 73 58.97 10.50 -10.50
N CYS A 74 58.59 9.35 -9.92
CA CYS A 74 59.52 8.46 -9.23
C CYS A 74 60.67 7.98 -10.13
N ARG A 75 60.37 7.62 -11.38
CA ARG A 75 61.39 7.18 -12.36
C ARG A 75 62.30 8.32 -12.82
N TYR A 76 61.73 9.49 -13.09
CA TYR A 76 62.49 10.64 -13.60
C TYR A 76 63.48 11.16 -12.56
N PHE A 77 63.05 11.29 -11.31
CA PHE A 77 63.88 11.80 -10.22
C PHE A 77 64.64 10.71 -9.44
N SER A 78 64.52 9.44 -9.85
CA SER A 78 65.06 8.29 -9.12
C SER A 78 64.67 8.29 -7.64
N LEU A 79 63.43 8.66 -7.34
CA LEU A 79 62.88 8.76 -5.99
C LEU A 79 62.24 7.45 -5.56
N TYR A 80 62.75 6.85 -4.49
CA TYR A 80 62.08 5.72 -3.82
C TYR A 80 60.88 6.23 -3.00
N HIS A 81 59.69 5.69 -3.26
CA HIS A 81 58.49 5.94 -2.46
C HIS A 81 57.81 4.62 -2.08
N PRO A 82 57.66 4.29 -0.78
CA PRO A 82 57.16 2.99 -0.34
C PRO A 82 55.73 2.70 -0.82
N ASP A 83 54.83 3.68 -0.75
CA ASP A 83 53.44 3.47 -1.22
C ASP A 83 53.34 3.27 -2.74
N MET A 84 54.28 3.81 -3.53
CA MET A 84 54.30 3.59 -4.98
C MET A 84 54.64 2.13 -5.28
N TRP A 85 55.59 1.55 -4.54
CA TRP A 85 55.92 0.13 -4.62
C TRP A 85 54.74 -0.76 -4.23
N VAL A 86 54.03 -0.41 -3.15
CA VAL A 86 52.82 -1.14 -2.71
C VAL A 86 51.73 -1.08 -3.78
N VAL A 87 51.46 0.10 -4.34
CA VAL A 87 50.45 0.32 -5.39
C VAL A 87 50.76 -0.49 -6.67
N LEU A 88 51.99 -0.48 -7.14
CA LEU A 88 52.38 -1.24 -8.33
C LEU A 88 52.44 -2.75 -8.07
N ARG A 89 52.80 -3.16 -6.85
CA ARG A 89 52.73 -4.55 -6.44
C ARG A 89 51.29 -5.06 -6.39
N CYS A 90 50.34 -4.25 -5.92
CA CYS A 90 48.91 -4.56 -6.03
C CYS A 90 48.49 -4.80 -7.48
N GLN A 91 48.91 -3.90 -8.39
CA GLN A 91 48.61 -4.00 -9.82
C GLN A 91 49.21 -5.29 -10.44
N GLY A 92 50.50 -5.54 -10.21
CA GLY A 92 51.23 -6.69 -10.77
C GLY A 92 50.75 -8.03 -10.22
N LEU A 93 50.32 -8.06 -8.95
CA LEU A 93 49.72 -9.25 -8.35
C LEU A 93 48.33 -9.54 -8.93
N ALA A 94 47.53 -8.49 -9.17
CA ALA A 94 46.22 -8.64 -9.81
C ALA A 94 46.31 -9.04 -11.29
N SER A 95 47.32 -8.55 -12.03
CA SER A 95 47.56 -8.91 -13.43
C SER A 95 48.21 -10.29 -13.63
N GLY A 96 48.72 -10.91 -12.56
CA GLY A 96 49.40 -12.20 -12.60
C GLY A 96 50.86 -12.12 -13.06
N GLU A 97 51.44 -10.92 -13.10
CA GLU A 97 52.87 -10.68 -13.40
C GLU A 97 53.78 -11.06 -12.22
N ILE A 98 53.23 -11.07 -11.00
CA ILE A 98 53.94 -11.36 -9.75
C ILE A 98 53.39 -12.67 -9.16
N ASN A 99 54.26 -13.63 -8.86
CA ASN A 99 53.87 -14.88 -8.23
C ASN A 99 53.60 -14.65 -6.72
N PRO A 100 52.43 -15.06 -6.17
CA PRO A 100 52.11 -14.89 -4.75
C PRO A 100 53.11 -15.56 -3.79
N GLU A 101 53.80 -16.61 -4.21
CA GLU A 101 54.68 -17.42 -3.32
C GLU A 101 56.09 -16.82 -3.09
N ALA A 102 56.50 -15.79 -3.84
CA ALA A 102 57.92 -15.41 -3.91
C ALA A 102 58.47 -14.62 -2.71
N GLN A 103 57.72 -14.38 -1.63
CA GLN A 103 58.18 -13.49 -0.56
C GLN A 103 57.67 -13.80 0.85
N GLU A 104 57.51 -15.08 1.20
CA GLU A 104 57.53 -15.46 2.62
C GLU A 104 58.94 -15.34 3.25
N GLU A 105 60.01 -15.20 2.45
CA GLU A 105 61.39 -15.26 2.98
C GLU A 105 62.07 -13.91 3.31
N ALA A 106 61.47 -12.74 3.03
CA ALA A 106 62.20 -11.45 3.15
C ALA A 106 61.66 -10.45 4.19
N SER A 107 60.72 -10.83 5.05
CA SER A 107 60.25 -9.92 6.11
C SER A 107 59.83 -10.64 7.39
N GLU A 108 60.78 -11.36 8.01
CA GLU A 108 60.79 -11.48 9.47
C GLU A 108 61.45 -10.22 10.07
N ALA A 109 60.64 -9.20 10.36
CA ALA A 109 61.05 -8.10 11.23
C ALA A 109 59.90 -7.68 12.16
N LEU A 110 59.98 -8.26 13.38
CA LEU A 110 59.35 -7.88 14.65
C LEU A 110 57.82 -7.95 14.81
N PRO A 111 57.31 -8.75 15.79
CA PRO A 111 55.90 -8.76 16.16
C PRO A 111 55.58 -7.48 16.94
N ARG A 112 54.86 -6.54 16.30
CA ARG A 112 54.17 -5.49 17.07
C ARG A 112 52.93 -6.10 17.71
N THR A 113 53.07 -6.31 19.01
CA THR A 113 52.04 -6.62 20.01
C THR A 113 50.61 -6.35 19.55
N SER A 114 49.83 -7.43 19.57
CA SER A 114 48.38 -7.44 19.60
C SER A 114 47.83 -6.37 20.55
N ILE A 115 47.22 -5.33 19.97
CA ILE A 115 46.23 -4.51 20.67
C ILE A 115 44.89 -4.89 20.06
N THR A 116 44.07 -5.53 20.87
CA THR A 116 42.67 -5.79 20.63
C THR A 116 41.93 -4.47 20.39
N THR A 117 41.77 -4.07 19.13
CA THR A 117 40.83 -3.01 18.75
C THR A 117 39.54 -3.63 18.28
N SER A 118 38.48 -3.30 19.03
CA SER A 118 37.08 -3.61 18.82
C SER A 118 36.62 -3.25 17.39
N PRO A 119 35.54 -3.88 16.87
CA PRO A 119 35.03 -3.58 15.53
C PRO A 119 34.23 -2.28 15.58
N SER A 120 34.89 -1.14 15.49
CA SER A 120 34.22 0.13 15.20
C SER A 120 34.11 0.30 13.69
N LEU A 121 32.94 -0.09 13.19
CA LEU A 121 32.42 0.15 11.85
C LEU A 121 32.41 1.67 11.55
N SER A 122 33.39 2.16 10.79
CA SER A 122 33.21 3.39 10.02
C SER A 122 32.81 3.01 8.60
N SER A 123 31.52 2.71 8.47
CA SER A 123 30.75 2.58 7.24
C SER A 123 31.09 3.68 6.23
N LEU A 124 31.40 3.31 4.98
CA LEU A 124 31.05 3.99 3.70
C LEU A 124 32.00 3.65 2.50
N SER A 125 32.47 2.42 2.32
CA SER A 125 33.08 1.99 1.03
C SER A 125 33.11 0.48 0.82
N SER A 126 31.95 -0.19 0.78
CA SER A 126 31.90 -1.65 0.56
C SER A 126 31.96 -2.02 -0.93
N PHE A 127 33.02 -1.60 -1.64
CA PHE A 127 33.39 -2.24 -2.92
C PHE A 127 34.21 -3.50 -2.69
N VAL A 128 34.79 -3.62 -1.49
CA VAL A 128 35.60 -4.76 -1.09
C VAL A 128 34.74 -5.74 -0.29
N MET A 129 34.52 -6.94 -0.83
CA MET A 129 33.98 -8.06 -0.05
C MET A 129 35.14 -8.80 0.64
N LEU A 130 34.87 -9.36 1.82
CA LEU A 130 35.79 -10.29 2.47
C LEU A 130 36.12 -11.41 1.49
N PRO A 131 37.40 -11.67 1.20
CA PRO A 131 37.79 -12.65 0.20
C PRO A 131 37.38 -14.05 0.70
N PRO A 132 36.94 -14.94 -0.20
CA PRO A 132 36.84 -16.34 0.16
C PRO A 132 38.24 -16.84 0.59
N PRO A 133 38.34 -17.71 1.61
CA PRO A 133 39.62 -18.14 2.16
C PRO A 133 40.51 -18.94 1.18
N ASP A 134 40.02 -19.27 -0.01
CA ASP A 134 40.69 -20.07 -1.03
C ASP A 134 41.38 -19.23 -2.14
N ASP A 135 41.38 -17.89 -2.04
CA ASP A 135 42.03 -17.00 -3.02
C ASP A 135 43.24 -16.26 -2.41
N ASP A 136 44.42 -16.89 -2.51
CA ASP A 136 45.70 -16.37 -1.98
C ASP A 136 46.05 -14.99 -2.56
N VAL A 137 45.70 -14.73 -3.82
CA VAL A 137 45.94 -13.44 -4.47
C VAL A 137 45.06 -12.36 -3.84
N ALA A 138 43.78 -12.63 -3.62
CA ALA A 138 42.88 -11.69 -2.96
C ALA A 138 43.30 -11.39 -1.51
N VAL A 139 43.78 -12.39 -0.76
CA VAL A 139 44.28 -12.22 0.62
C VAL A 139 45.53 -11.34 0.64
N GLN A 140 46.46 -11.55 -0.29
CA GLN A 140 47.66 -10.73 -0.41
C GLN A 140 47.36 -9.30 -0.87
N LEU A 141 46.45 -9.12 -1.83
CA LEU A 141 45.96 -7.78 -2.24
C LEU A 141 45.35 -7.03 -1.05
N HIS A 142 44.57 -7.72 -0.21
CA HIS A 142 44.04 -7.15 1.02
C HIS A 142 45.13 -6.67 1.98
N ARG A 143 46.17 -7.48 2.19
CA ARG A 143 47.31 -7.11 3.05
C ARG A 143 48.03 -5.87 2.52
N LEU A 144 48.20 -5.76 1.19
CA LEU A 144 48.81 -4.60 0.56
C LEU A 144 47.93 -3.34 0.67
N VAL A 145 46.60 -3.48 0.62
CA VAL A 145 45.66 -2.38 0.90
C VAL A 145 45.84 -1.84 2.32
N ASP A 146 46.05 -2.72 3.31
CA ASP A 146 46.24 -2.33 4.71
C ASP A 146 47.60 -1.68 4.98
N GLN A 147 48.62 -2.01 4.18
CA GLN A 147 49.97 -1.44 4.27
C GLN A 147 50.11 -0.08 3.56
N CYS A 148 49.18 0.26 2.67
CA CYS A 148 49.25 1.45 1.82
C CYS A 148 48.75 2.71 2.55
N HIS A 149 49.65 3.67 2.78
CA HIS A 149 49.32 4.95 3.40
C HIS A 149 48.72 5.95 2.40
N HIS A 150 49.35 6.12 1.23
CA HIS A 150 48.89 6.97 0.14
C HIS A 150 48.52 6.15 -1.11
N GLY A 151 47.37 6.42 -1.73
CA GLY A 151 46.88 5.61 -2.87
C GLY A 151 46.08 4.37 -2.46
N ASN A 152 45.63 4.32 -1.21
CA ASN A 152 44.77 3.25 -0.67
C ASN A 152 43.50 3.04 -1.51
N ASN A 153 42.92 4.14 -2.05
CA ASN A 153 41.76 4.08 -2.93
C ASN A 153 42.04 3.32 -4.23
N TYR A 154 43.22 3.51 -4.82
CA TYR A 154 43.63 2.78 -6.01
C TYR A 154 43.82 1.30 -5.71
N CYS A 155 44.51 0.95 -4.61
CA CYS A 155 44.64 -0.46 -4.20
C CYS A 155 43.27 -1.13 -3.98
N LYS A 156 42.30 -0.41 -3.39
CA LYS A 156 40.92 -0.89 -3.24
C LYS A 156 40.19 -1.05 -4.57
N GLN A 157 40.41 -0.16 -5.54
CA GLN A 157 39.88 -0.30 -6.90
C GLN A 157 40.46 -1.54 -7.58
N VAL A 158 41.78 -1.75 -7.52
CA VAL A 158 42.47 -2.93 -8.08
C VAL A 158 41.92 -4.21 -7.48
N LEU A 159 41.84 -4.29 -6.15
CA LEU A 159 41.27 -5.43 -5.43
C LEU A 159 39.83 -5.73 -5.85
N GLY A 160 38.97 -4.72 -5.90
CA GLY A 160 37.57 -4.94 -6.29
C GLY A 160 37.40 -5.23 -7.79
N LEU A 161 38.25 -4.70 -8.67
CA LEU A 161 38.29 -5.08 -10.08
C LEU A 161 38.77 -6.52 -10.28
N TYR A 162 39.74 -6.98 -9.49
CA TYR A 162 40.19 -8.38 -9.48
C TYR A 162 39.07 -9.33 -9.03
N GLN A 163 38.41 -9.00 -7.91
CA GLN A 163 37.24 -9.76 -7.45
C GLN A 163 36.14 -9.80 -8.52
N LEU A 164 35.87 -8.66 -9.18
CA LEU A 164 34.91 -8.57 -10.28
C LEU A 164 35.33 -9.40 -11.51
N SER A 165 36.63 -9.49 -11.82
CA SER A 165 37.10 -10.27 -12.97
C SER A 165 36.92 -11.77 -12.76
N LYS A 166 37.15 -12.26 -11.54
CA LYS A 166 36.82 -13.64 -11.16
C LYS A 166 35.33 -13.93 -11.31
N GLU A 167 34.49 -12.99 -10.88
CA GLU A 167 33.04 -13.10 -10.95
C GLU A 167 32.48 -13.08 -12.38
N LEU A 168 33.06 -12.25 -13.26
CA LEU A 168 32.71 -12.14 -14.67
C LEU A 168 33.44 -13.16 -15.57
N GLN A 169 34.26 -14.04 -14.98
CA GLN A 169 35.03 -15.08 -15.66
C GLN A 169 35.97 -14.55 -16.76
N CYS A 170 36.66 -13.44 -16.49
CA CYS A 170 37.66 -12.86 -17.37
C CYS A 170 38.94 -12.46 -16.60
N SER A 171 39.99 -12.11 -17.33
CA SER A 171 41.26 -11.69 -16.72
C SER A 171 41.18 -10.25 -16.19
N PHE A 172 41.96 -9.95 -15.15
CA PHE A 172 42.11 -8.59 -14.64
C PHE A 172 42.59 -7.62 -15.73
N SER A 173 43.55 -8.06 -16.55
CA SER A 173 44.10 -7.26 -17.65
C SER A 173 43.07 -6.92 -18.72
N GLU A 174 42.10 -7.81 -18.99
CA GLU A 174 40.98 -7.52 -19.90
C GLU A 174 40.03 -6.48 -19.30
N ILE A 175 39.60 -6.64 -18.04
CA ILE A 175 38.69 -5.67 -17.39
C ILE A 175 39.33 -4.31 -17.18
N SER A 176 40.60 -4.27 -16.79
CA SER A 176 41.31 -3.00 -16.48
C SER A 176 41.52 -2.11 -17.70
N ARG A 177 41.49 -2.68 -18.92
CA ARG A 177 41.62 -1.94 -20.19
C ARG A 177 40.27 -1.49 -20.77
N GLU A 178 39.17 -2.03 -20.28
CA GLU A 178 37.83 -1.65 -20.73
C GLU A 178 37.36 -0.33 -20.12
N GLU A 179 36.51 0.39 -20.85
CA GLU A 179 35.90 1.59 -20.30
C GLU A 179 35.01 1.24 -19.10
N PRO A 180 35.05 2.03 -18.00
CA PRO A 180 34.25 1.74 -16.80
C PRO A 180 32.75 1.61 -17.07
N ARG A 181 32.22 2.32 -18.09
CA ARG A 181 30.83 2.19 -18.56
C ARG A 181 30.51 0.77 -19.05
N SER A 182 31.39 0.17 -19.87
CA SER A 182 31.20 -1.17 -20.41
C SER A 182 31.30 -2.25 -19.33
N VAL A 183 32.21 -2.08 -18.36
CA VAL A 183 32.33 -2.99 -17.22
C VAL A 183 31.09 -2.93 -16.34
N LEU A 184 30.54 -1.72 -16.09
CA LEU A 184 29.29 -1.56 -15.36
C LEU A 184 28.11 -2.24 -16.07
N GLU A 185 28.03 -2.13 -17.40
CA GLU A 185 27.01 -2.81 -18.20
C GLU A 185 27.11 -4.34 -18.08
N LYS A 186 28.31 -4.90 -18.19
CA LYS A 186 28.55 -6.35 -17.98
C LYS A 186 28.17 -6.82 -16.57
N LEU A 187 28.52 -6.03 -15.55
CA LEU A 187 28.14 -6.30 -14.16
C LEU A 187 26.61 -6.31 -14.00
N LEU A 188 25.92 -5.35 -14.61
CA LEU A 188 24.46 -5.30 -14.56
C LEU A 188 23.80 -6.42 -15.36
N LEU A 189 24.43 -6.93 -16.41
CA LEU A 189 23.93 -8.10 -17.17
C LEU A 189 24.16 -9.43 -16.42
N SER A 190 25.03 -9.47 -15.42
CA SER A 190 25.31 -10.69 -14.66
C SER A 190 24.09 -11.21 -13.88
N GLU A 191 24.07 -12.50 -13.60
CA GLU A 191 23.02 -13.18 -12.79
C GLU A 191 23.37 -13.24 -11.30
N GLN A 192 24.37 -12.48 -10.87
CA GLN A 192 24.85 -12.56 -9.49
C GLN A 192 23.87 -11.95 -8.48
N PRO A 193 23.76 -12.54 -7.27
CA PRO A 193 23.05 -11.90 -6.17
C PRO A 193 23.69 -10.56 -5.81
N GLU A 194 22.89 -9.61 -5.32
CA GLU A 194 23.37 -8.28 -4.91
C GLU A 194 24.04 -7.44 -6.04
N ARG A 195 23.79 -7.74 -7.32
CA ARG A 195 24.37 -7.02 -8.48
C ARG A 195 24.24 -5.49 -8.38
N PHE A 196 23.09 -4.97 -7.92
CA PHE A 196 22.87 -3.52 -7.76
C PHE A 196 23.73 -2.91 -6.66
N LYS A 197 23.96 -3.65 -5.56
CA LYS A 197 24.84 -3.19 -4.46
C LYS A 197 26.29 -3.13 -4.92
N LYS A 198 26.73 -4.13 -5.68
CA LYS A 198 28.06 -4.17 -6.31
C LYS A 198 28.22 -3.05 -7.34
N ALA A 199 27.24 -2.85 -8.21
CA ALA A 199 27.23 -1.79 -9.21
C ALA A 199 27.35 -0.39 -8.57
N ARG A 200 26.62 -0.13 -7.48
CA ARG A 200 26.75 1.14 -6.74
C ARG A 200 28.15 1.35 -6.16
N ALA A 201 28.75 0.28 -5.64
CA ALA A 201 30.10 0.35 -5.10
C ALA A 201 31.14 0.54 -6.22
N PHE A 202 30.94 -0.08 -7.40
CA PHE A 202 31.76 0.11 -8.59
C PHE A 202 31.68 1.55 -9.12
N ILE A 203 30.47 2.13 -9.23
CA ILE A 203 30.25 3.52 -9.65
C ILE A 203 31.04 4.48 -8.76
N LYS A 204 30.98 4.29 -7.43
CA LYS A 204 31.72 5.11 -6.47
C LYS A 204 33.23 4.89 -6.57
N ALA A 205 33.67 3.64 -6.74
CA ALA A 205 35.09 3.32 -6.83
C ALA A 205 35.72 3.89 -8.10
N GLN A 206 35.04 3.81 -9.24
CA GLN A 206 35.54 4.31 -10.53
C GLN A 206 35.27 5.80 -10.78
N GLY A 207 34.58 6.50 -9.86
CA GLY A 207 34.28 7.92 -10.01
C GLY A 207 33.39 8.24 -11.22
N LEU A 208 32.50 7.31 -11.60
CA LEU A 208 31.61 7.50 -12.74
C LEU A 208 30.67 8.70 -12.52
N SER A 209 30.57 9.58 -13.51
CA SER A 209 29.69 10.75 -13.43
C SER A 209 28.21 10.33 -13.41
N ALA A 210 27.38 11.10 -12.70
CA ALA A 210 25.94 10.87 -12.65
C ALA A 210 25.29 10.91 -14.05
N ASP A 211 25.80 11.74 -14.97
CA ASP A 211 25.29 11.81 -16.34
C ASP A 211 25.58 10.52 -17.13
N THR A 212 26.79 9.97 -17.00
CA THR A 212 27.18 8.69 -17.63
C THR A 212 26.33 7.52 -17.11
N VAL A 213 26.08 7.48 -15.79
CA VAL A 213 25.22 6.45 -15.17
C VAL A 213 23.76 6.63 -15.60
N ALA A 214 23.27 7.87 -15.64
CA ALA A 214 21.92 8.18 -16.07
C ALA A 214 21.68 7.79 -17.54
N GLU A 215 22.66 8.03 -18.41
CA GLU A 215 22.61 7.62 -19.80
C GLU A 215 22.51 6.09 -19.91
N LEU A 216 23.40 5.34 -19.25
CA LEU A 216 23.38 3.87 -19.24
C LEU A 216 22.05 3.32 -18.73
N VAL A 217 21.55 3.82 -17.59
CA VAL A 217 20.27 3.40 -17.01
C VAL A 217 19.12 3.72 -17.97
N SER A 218 19.09 4.91 -18.57
CA SER A 218 18.04 5.28 -19.52
C SER A 218 18.04 4.39 -20.76
N SER A 219 19.21 4.07 -21.32
CA SER A 219 19.35 3.17 -22.46
C SER A 219 18.89 1.75 -22.12
N ALA A 220 19.26 1.25 -20.93
CA ALA A 220 18.84 -0.05 -20.44
C ALA A 220 17.32 -0.16 -20.30
N VAL A 221 16.66 0.89 -19.78
CA VAL A 221 15.20 0.94 -19.67
C VAL A 221 14.54 0.93 -21.06
N VAL A 222 15.03 1.73 -22.00
CA VAL A 222 14.49 1.78 -23.37
C VAL A 222 14.64 0.43 -24.07
N GLN A 223 15.82 -0.18 -24.00
CA GLN A 223 16.09 -1.48 -24.60
C GLN A 223 15.20 -2.58 -24.01
N ALA A 224 14.99 -2.60 -22.69
CA ALA A 224 14.13 -3.59 -22.05
C ALA A 224 12.68 -3.53 -22.55
N HIS A 225 12.13 -2.31 -22.68
CA HIS A 225 10.75 -2.14 -23.16
C HIS A 225 10.58 -2.36 -24.66
N LEU A 226 11.60 -2.06 -25.48
CA LEU A 226 11.60 -2.40 -26.91
C LEU A 226 11.72 -3.92 -27.14
N ALA A 227 12.63 -4.59 -26.44
CA ALA A 227 12.87 -6.02 -26.59
C ALA A 227 11.69 -6.89 -26.13
N SER A 228 10.91 -6.43 -25.14
CA SER A 228 9.65 -7.07 -24.73
C SER A 228 8.62 -7.18 -25.86
N THR A 229 8.77 -6.43 -26.96
CA THR A 229 7.87 -6.45 -28.11
C THR A 229 8.33 -7.43 -29.20
N GLN A 230 9.59 -7.93 -29.15
CA GLN A 230 10.23 -8.67 -30.25
C GLN A 230 10.51 -10.17 -30.00
N GLU A 231 9.98 -10.77 -28.93
CA GLU A 231 10.17 -12.21 -28.59
C GLU A 231 11.65 -12.70 -28.57
N LEU A 232 12.61 -11.78 -28.46
CA LEU A 232 14.04 -12.10 -28.34
C LEU A 232 14.40 -12.32 -26.86
N GLN A 233 15.25 -13.31 -26.61
CA GLN A 233 15.55 -13.91 -25.30
C GLN A 233 15.57 -12.89 -24.13
N PRO A 234 14.65 -13.01 -23.14
CA PRO A 234 14.50 -12.04 -22.05
C PRO A 234 15.61 -12.11 -20.98
N GLU A 235 16.52 -13.09 -21.04
CA GLU A 235 17.42 -13.44 -19.94
C GLU A 235 18.69 -12.55 -19.90
N ARG A 236 19.11 -11.96 -21.03
CA ARG A 236 20.30 -11.09 -21.13
C ARG A 236 19.97 -9.60 -21.18
N GLN A 237 19.21 -9.11 -20.20
CA GLN A 237 18.87 -7.69 -20.08
C GLN A 237 19.20 -7.15 -18.70
N VAL A 238 19.61 -5.88 -18.65
CA VAL A 238 19.90 -5.17 -17.39
C VAL A 238 18.63 -5.09 -16.53
N LEU A 239 17.52 -4.65 -17.12
CA LEU A 239 16.20 -4.69 -16.51
C LEU A 239 15.44 -5.93 -17.00
N ARG A 240 15.19 -6.88 -16.11
CA ARG A 240 14.43 -8.08 -16.44
C ARG A 240 12.95 -7.88 -16.08
N PRO A 241 12.00 -8.09 -17.00
CA PRO A 241 10.56 -7.95 -16.71
C PRO A 241 10.06 -8.86 -15.57
N SER A 242 10.72 -9.98 -15.32
CA SER A 242 10.42 -10.95 -14.25
C SER A 242 10.75 -10.44 -12.83
N GLU A 243 11.63 -9.44 -12.69
CA GLU A 243 12.09 -8.94 -11.39
C GLU A 243 11.17 -7.85 -10.79
N GLY A 244 10.13 -7.44 -11.51
CA GLY A 244 9.10 -6.52 -11.02
C GLY A 244 9.56 -5.06 -10.87
N ARG A 245 8.79 -4.26 -10.13
CA ARG A 245 9.03 -2.81 -9.97
C ARG A 245 10.22 -2.50 -9.05
N ASP A 246 10.54 -3.38 -8.11
CA ASP A 246 11.61 -3.14 -7.13
C ASP A 246 13.00 -3.10 -7.78
N SER A 247 13.24 -3.94 -8.80
CA SER A 247 14.49 -3.91 -9.57
C SER A 247 14.65 -2.62 -10.36
N LEU A 248 13.57 -2.10 -10.95
CA LEU A 248 13.56 -0.81 -11.64
C LEU A 248 13.92 0.34 -10.68
N VAL A 249 13.36 0.34 -9.47
CA VAL A 249 13.70 1.34 -8.45
C VAL A 249 15.16 1.22 -8.01
N GLN A 250 15.69 0.01 -7.87
CA GLN A 250 17.10 -0.21 -7.55
C GLN A 250 18.02 0.27 -8.68
N LEU A 251 17.64 0.06 -9.94
CA LEU A 251 18.37 0.51 -11.12
C LEU A 251 18.41 2.04 -11.21
N ILE A 252 17.27 2.72 -11.01
CA ILE A 252 17.21 4.19 -10.97
C ILE A 252 18.10 4.75 -9.85
N LYS A 253 18.13 4.10 -8.68
CA LYS A 253 18.95 4.48 -7.52
C LYS A 253 20.45 4.19 -7.68
N LEU A 254 20.89 3.60 -8.79
CA LEU A 254 22.32 3.54 -9.10
C LEU A 254 22.88 4.92 -9.43
N CYS A 255 22.07 5.79 -10.04
CA CYS A 255 22.43 7.18 -10.26
C CYS A 255 22.26 7.96 -8.94
N GLU A 256 23.27 8.74 -8.56
CA GLU A 256 23.16 9.64 -7.40
C GLU A 256 22.07 10.70 -7.58
N ASP A 257 21.82 11.11 -8.83
CA ASP A 257 20.72 12.00 -9.20
C ASP A 257 19.71 11.31 -10.15
N PRO A 258 18.61 10.75 -9.61
CA PRO A 258 17.52 10.18 -10.40
C PRO A 258 16.85 11.19 -11.34
N ASN A 259 16.97 12.50 -11.10
CA ASN A 259 16.39 13.52 -11.97
C ASN A 259 17.01 13.46 -13.38
N LEU A 260 18.34 13.27 -13.46
CA LEU A 260 19.04 13.10 -14.73
C LEU A 260 18.52 11.88 -15.50
N VAL A 261 18.25 10.78 -14.80
CA VAL A 261 17.64 9.58 -15.41
C VAL A 261 16.28 9.94 -16.04
N GLY A 262 15.43 10.67 -15.31
CA GLY A 262 14.13 11.11 -15.82
C GLY A 262 14.24 12.00 -17.06
N VAL A 263 15.20 12.93 -17.09
CA VAL A 263 15.47 13.79 -18.26
C VAL A 263 15.93 12.96 -19.46
N LYS A 264 16.93 12.08 -19.27
CA LYS A 264 17.44 11.21 -20.35
C LYS A 264 16.36 10.27 -20.90
N VAL A 265 15.50 9.72 -20.03
CA VAL A 265 14.35 8.90 -20.47
C VAL A 265 13.38 9.70 -21.35
N LEU A 266 13.09 10.95 -20.99
CA LEU A 266 12.26 11.83 -21.83
C LEU A 266 12.92 12.18 -23.17
N GLU A 267 14.22 12.45 -23.19
CA GLU A 267 14.97 12.70 -24.43
C GLU A 267 14.91 11.48 -25.36
N ASN A 268 15.02 10.27 -24.79
CA ASN A 268 14.97 9.02 -25.54
C ASN A 268 13.59 8.71 -26.14
N LEU A 269 12.51 9.37 -25.71
CA LEU A 269 11.18 9.21 -26.35
C LEU A 269 11.23 9.51 -27.85
N SER A 270 12.09 10.44 -28.27
CA SER A 270 12.29 10.80 -29.68
C SER A 270 12.92 9.67 -30.51
N THR A 271 13.62 8.74 -29.85
CA THR A 271 14.31 7.62 -30.50
C THR A 271 13.41 6.39 -30.68
N VAL A 272 12.30 6.32 -29.93
CA VAL A 272 11.35 5.22 -29.95
C VAL A 272 10.38 5.38 -31.15
N PRO A 273 10.22 4.36 -32.01
CA PRO A 273 9.25 4.41 -33.10
C PRO A 273 7.82 4.62 -32.57
N LEU A 274 7.07 5.54 -33.19
CA LEU A 274 5.69 5.87 -32.79
C LEU A 274 4.70 4.67 -32.83
N ARG A 275 5.08 3.58 -33.51
CA ARG A 275 4.31 2.32 -33.51
C ARG A 275 4.39 1.56 -32.18
N ASP A 276 5.46 1.77 -31.41
CA ASP A 276 5.74 1.05 -30.16
C ASP A 276 5.19 1.84 -28.96
N VAL A 277 3.89 2.17 -29.01
CA VAL A 277 3.20 3.04 -28.04
C VAL A 277 3.25 2.49 -26.61
N ASN A 278 3.34 1.16 -26.46
CA ASN A 278 3.53 0.52 -25.15
C ASN A 278 4.85 0.96 -24.49
N CYS A 279 5.95 0.97 -25.25
CA CYS A 279 7.25 1.44 -24.78
C CYS A 279 7.17 2.91 -24.33
N ILE A 280 6.52 3.77 -25.13
CA ILE A 280 6.32 5.18 -24.78
C ILE A 280 5.55 5.34 -23.46
N VAL A 281 4.49 4.56 -23.24
CA VAL A 281 3.72 4.57 -21.98
C VAL A 281 4.59 4.19 -20.79
N GLU A 282 5.37 3.11 -20.88
CA GLU A 282 6.25 2.69 -19.80
C GLU A 282 7.37 3.70 -19.52
N LEU A 283 7.98 4.28 -20.56
CA LEU A 283 8.99 5.33 -20.40
C LEU A 283 8.44 6.58 -19.70
N LEU A 284 7.21 6.99 -20.01
CA LEU A 284 6.56 8.10 -19.30
C LEU A 284 6.32 7.77 -17.82
N ILE A 285 5.96 6.53 -17.50
CA ILE A 285 5.79 6.09 -16.11
C ILE A 285 7.13 6.09 -15.38
N VAL A 286 8.20 5.59 -16.00
CA VAL A 286 9.55 5.60 -15.42
C VAL A 286 10.07 7.01 -15.22
N ALA A 287 9.89 7.90 -16.19
CA ALA A 287 10.26 9.31 -16.06
C ALA A 287 9.51 9.99 -14.90
N HIS A 288 8.20 9.71 -14.78
CA HIS A 288 7.40 10.20 -13.65
C HIS A 288 7.91 9.68 -12.30
N ASP A 289 8.25 8.40 -12.20
CA ASP A 289 8.81 7.81 -10.98
C ASP A 289 10.14 8.51 -10.61
N CYS A 290 11.02 8.77 -11.58
CA CYS A 290 12.29 9.50 -11.37
C CYS A 290 12.06 10.93 -10.82
N PHE A 291 11.15 11.69 -11.43
CA PHE A 291 10.84 13.05 -10.98
C PHE A 291 10.07 13.07 -9.65
N SER A 292 9.26 12.06 -9.38
CA SER A 292 8.55 11.93 -8.10
C SER A 292 9.52 11.61 -6.95
N LEU A 293 10.54 10.78 -7.18
CA LEU A 293 11.59 10.49 -6.18
C LEU A 293 12.39 11.73 -5.78
N THR A 294 12.61 12.65 -6.73
CA THR A 294 13.38 13.89 -6.53
C THR A 294 12.49 15.12 -6.28
N CYS A 295 11.17 14.94 -6.26
CA CYS A 295 10.19 16.03 -6.15
C CYS A 295 10.35 17.13 -7.22
N ASN A 296 10.80 16.78 -8.43
CA ASN A 296 10.90 17.71 -9.54
C ASN A 296 9.53 17.97 -10.19
N MET A 297 8.88 19.06 -9.78
CA MET A 297 7.58 19.46 -10.30
C MET A 297 7.58 19.81 -11.79
N GLU A 298 8.65 20.42 -12.31
CA GLU A 298 8.75 20.76 -13.73
C GLU A 298 8.79 19.49 -14.59
N GLY A 299 9.60 18.52 -14.19
CA GLY A 299 9.66 17.21 -14.83
C GLY A 299 8.31 16.49 -14.81
N ILE A 300 7.62 16.50 -13.67
CA ILE A 300 6.26 15.94 -13.54
C ILE A 300 5.29 16.60 -14.51
N VAL A 301 5.28 17.94 -14.60
CA VAL A 301 4.40 18.67 -15.51
C VAL A 301 4.67 18.29 -16.97
N ARG A 302 5.95 18.19 -17.37
CA ARG A 302 6.35 17.75 -18.72
C ARG A 302 5.83 16.34 -19.02
N VAL A 303 5.96 15.40 -18.08
CA VAL A 303 5.43 14.04 -18.24
C VAL A 303 3.91 14.04 -18.39
N LEU A 304 3.19 14.82 -17.58
CA LEU A 304 1.73 14.89 -17.65
C LEU A 304 1.24 15.52 -18.97
N GLN A 305 1.94 16.53 -19.48
CA GLN A 305 1.65 17.11 -20.79
C GLN A 305 1.86 16.08 -21.91
N ALA A 306 2.98 15.35 -21.89
CA ALA A 306 3.28 14.29 -22.85
C ALA A 306 2.25 13.15 -22.76
N ALA A 307 1.90 12.72 -21.55
CA ALA A 307 0.88 11.71 -21.29
C ALA A 307 -0.50 12.13 -21.82
N ARG A 308 -0.88 13.40 -21.66
CA ARG A 308 -2.13 13.95 -22.20
C ARG A 308 -2.14 13.93 -23.72
N HIS A 309 -1.05 14.41 -24.34
CA HIS A 309 -0.90 14.37 -25.80
C HIS A 309 -0.98 12.93 -26.32
N LEU A 310 -0.21 12.01 -25.74
CA LEU A 310 -0.20 10.59 -26.10
C LEU A 310 -1.60 9.97 -26.02
N SER A 311 -2.34 10.29 -24.96
CA SER A 311 -3.68 9.76 -24.70
C SER A 311 -4.68 10.18 -25.78
N HIS A 312 -4.68 11.46 -26.16
CA HIS A 312 -5.63 11.99 -27.14
C HIS A 312 -5.24 11.72 -28.58
N THR A 313 -3.95 11.74 -28.91
CA THR A 313 -3.46 11.66 -30.28
C THR A 313 -3.26 10.22 -30.74
N PHE A 314 -2.88 9.30 -29.85
CA PHE A 314 -2.52 7.93 -30.23
C PHE A 314 -3.36 6.86 -29.51
N LEU A 315 -3.44 6.90 -28.17
CA LEU A 315 -4.06 5.80 -27.40
C LEU A 315 -5.58 5.69 -27.61
N ALA A 316 -6.32 6.79 -27.46
CA ALA A 316 -7.78 6.76 -27.63
C ALA A 316 -8.20 6.52 -29.09
N PRO A 317 -7.63 7.21 -30.11
CA PRO A 317 -7.94 6.92 -31.51
C PRO A 317 -7.53 5.51 -31.95
N GLY A 318 -6.45 4.96 -31.39
CA GLY A 318 -6.01 3.59 -31.65
C GLY A 318 -6.75 2.51 -30.85
N GLU A 319 -7.79 2.87 -30.09
CA GLU A 319 -8.56 1.97 -29.21
C GLU A 319 -7.71 1.21 -28.16
N GLN A 320 -6.52 1.73 -27.81
CA GLN A 320 -5.58 1.13 -26.86
C GLN A 320 -5.93 1.47 -25.40
N TYR A 321 -7.17 1.23 -25.00
CA TYR A 321 -7.70 1.62 -23.68
C TYR A 321 -7.02 0.90 -22.50
N SER A 322 -6.46 -0.29 -22.71
CA SER A 322 -5.66 -0.99 -21.68
C SER A 322 -4.38 -0.21 -21.34
N LEU A 323 -3.71 0.34 -22.35
CA LEU A 323 -2.53 1.19 -22.18
C LEU A 323 -2.88 2.53 -21.55
N LEU A 324 -4.06 3.09 -21.87
CA LEU A 324 -4.56 4.30 -21.22
C LEU A 324 -4.76 4.09 -19.69
N VAL A 325 -5.35 2.95 -19.31
CA VAL A 325 -5.47 2.56 -17.89
C VAL A 325 -4.11 2.30 -17.26
N ARG A 326 -3.16 1.68 -18.00
CA ARG A 326 -1.79 1.45 -17.53
C ARG A 326 -1.05 2.76 -17.27
N LEU A 327 -1.17 3.74 -18.17
CA LEU A 327 -0.59 5.08 -18.04
C LEU A 327 -1.15 5.80 -16.82
N LEU A 328 -2.47 5.84 -16.67
CA LEU A 328 -3.13 6.45 -15.52
C LEU A 328 -2.73 5.80 -14.19
N THR A 329 -2.75 4.47 -14.13
CA THR A 329 -2.42 3.72 -12.90
C THR A 329 -0.94 3.74 -12.58
N GLY A 330 -0.07 3.82 -13.60
CA GLY A 330 1.38 3.95 -13.45
C GLY A 330 1.79 5.32 -12.89
N ILE A 331 1.24 6.41 -13.43
CA ILE A 331 1.52 7.77 -12.97
C ILE A 331 0.82 8.05 -11.63
N GLY A 332 -0.41 7.57 -11.43
CA GLY A 332 -1.13 7.67 -10.15
C GLY A 332 -1.58 9.08 -9.74
N ARG A 333 -1.40 10.09 -10.60
CA ARG A 333 -1.87 11.49 -10.40
C ARG A 333 -3.28 11.66 -10.94
N TYR A 334 -4.25 10.98 -10.33
CA TYR A 334 -5.62 10.88 -10.85
C TYR A 334 -6.34 12.23 -10.98
N ASP A 335 -6.06 13.19 -10.10
CA ASP A 335 -6.68 14.53 -10.16
C ASP A 335 -6.20 15.37 -11.35
N GLU A 336 -4.96 15.17 -11.80
CA GLU A 336 -4.37 15.88 -12.94
C GLU A 336 -4.70 15.16 -14.27
N MET A 337 -5.03 13.87 -14.19
CA MET A 337 -5.31 13.00 -15.32
C MET A 337 -6.80 12.67 -15.51
N THR A 338 -7.72 13.51 -15.02
CA THR A 338 -9.18 13.29 -15.16
C THR A 338 -9.63 13.17 -16.62
N TYR A 339 -8.89 13.73 -17.57
CA TYR A 339 -9.15 13.58 -19.00
C TYR A 339 -9.13 12.10 -19.46
N VAL A 340 -8.39 11.22 -18.77
CA VAL A 340 -8.44 9.77 -19.02
C VAL A 340 -9.80 9.19 -18.64
N PHE A 341 -10.40 9.66 -17.53
CA PHE A 341 -11.76 9.27 -17.16
C PHE A 341 -12.76 9.73 -18.22
N ASP A 342 -12.62 10.96 -18.72
CA ASP A 342 -13.45 11.49 -19.80
C ASP A 342 -13.35 10.63 -21.07
N LEU A 343 -12.12 10.31 -21.51
CA LEU A 343 -11.87 9.47 -22.68
C LEU A 343 -12.48 8.07 -22.53
N LEU A 344 -12.31 7.42 -21.38
CA LEU A 344 -12.89 6.11 -21.13
C LEU A 344 -14.40 6.16 -21.02
N HIS A 345 -14.95 7.22 -20.44
CA HIS A 345 -16.39 7.40 -20.34
C HIS A 345 -17.03 7.61 -21.71
N GLN A 346 -16.50 8.54 -22.52
CA GLN A 346 -17.02 8.87 -23.84
C GLN A 346 -17.01 7.67 -24.80
N ASN A 347 -16.04 6.77 -24.63
CA ASN A 347 -15.92 5.56 -25.45
C ASN A 347 -16.58 4.32 -24.83
N HIS A 348 -17.41 4.46 -23.79
CA HIS A 348 -18.09 3.34 -23.10
C HIS A 348 -17.14 2.27 -22.53
N ARG A 349 -15.91 2.64 -22.14
CA ARG A 349 -14.89 1.74 -21.56
C ARG A 349 -14.57 2.04 -20.09
N PHE A 350 -15.44 2.76 -19.39
CA PHE A 350 -15.23 3.15 -17.99
C PHE A 350 -14.97 1.96 -17.06
N GLU A 351 -15.58 0.80 -17.32
CA GLU A 351 -15.41 -0.42 -16.52
C GLU A 351 -13.96 -0.92 -16.46
N MET A 352 -13.12 -0.57 -17.44
CA MET A 352 -11.71 -0.97 -17.48
C MET A 352 -10.93 -0.45 -16.28
N LEU A 353 -11.37 0.65 -15.66
CA LEU A 353 -10.80 1.19 -14.42
C LEU A 353 -11.12 0.32 -13.20
N LEU A 354 -12.16 -0.51 -13.30
CA LEU A 354 -12.70 -1.32 -12.21
C LEU A 354 -12.23 -2.78 -12.26
N ARG A 355 -11.72 -3.26 -13.40
CA ARG A 355 -11.32 -4.67 -13.61
C ARG A 355 -10.02 -5.09 -12.91
N LYS A 356 -9.13 -4.16 -12.56
CA LYS A 356 -7.76 -4.45 -12.11
C LYS A 356 -7.64 -4.49 -10.58
N LYS A 357 -8.22 -5.51 -9.94
CA LYS A 357 -8.31 -5.59 -8.47
C LYS A 357 -7.67 -6.81 -7.79
N VAL A 358 -6.75 -7.52 -8.45
CA VAL A 358 -6.08 -8.65 -7.78
C VAL A 358 -4.76 -8.24 -7.10
N ASP A 359 -3.94 -7.34 -7.67
CA ASP A 359 -2.57 -7.12 -7.14
C ASP A 359 -2.11 -5.65 -6.99
N THR A 360 -2.98 -4.66 -7.16
CA THR A 360 -2.58 -3.24 -7.07
C THR A 360 -2.42 -2.82 -5.60
N ASP A 361 -1.29 -2.19 -5.25
CA ASP A 361 -0.98 -1.68 -3.91
C ASP A 361 -2.20 -1.06 -3.22
N ARG A 362 -2.47 -1.46 -1.96
CA ARG A 362 -3.61 -0.98 -1.15
C ARG A 362 -3.71 0.56 -1.12
N ARG A 363 -2.58 1.25 -1.21
CA ARG A 363 -2.52 2.72 -1.26
C ARG A 363 -3.04 3.28 -2.59
N GLN A 364 -2.60 2.75 -3.72
CA GLN A 364 -3.03 3.21 -5.06
C GLN A 364 -4.52 2.93 -5.30
N SER A 365 -5.02 1.78 -4.84
CA SER A 365 -6.45 1.46 -4.91
C SER A 365 -7.32 2.42 -4.09
N SER A 366 -6.81 2.94 -2.96
CA SER A 366 -7.52 3.95 -2.15
C SER A 366 -7.56 5.33 -2.81
N SER A 367 -6.46 5.78 -3.44
CA SER A 367 -6.43 7.06 -4.16
C SER A 367 -7.28 7.04 -5.43
N LEU A 368 -7.26 5.94 -6.19
CA LEU A 368 -8.11 5.77 -7.38
C LEU A 368 -9.60 5.79 -6.99
N LYS A 369 -9.97 5.11 -5.89
CA LYS A 369 -11.34 5.13 -5.34
C LYS A 369 -11.82 6.56 -5.12
N THR A 370 -11.05 7.36 -4.38
CA THR A 370 -11.42 8.74 -4.05
C THR A 370 -11.56 9.59 -5.31
N ALA A 371 -10.59 9.53 -6.22
CA ALA A 371 -10.63 10.29 -7.47
C ALA A 371 -11.83 9.92 -8.36
N LEU A 372 -12.19 8.63 -8.43
CA LEU A 372 -13.36 8.16 -9.18
C LEU A 372 -14.67 8.67 -8.57
N LEU A 373 -14.81 8.63 -7.25
CA LEU A 373 -16.00 9.16 -6.57
C LEU A 373 -16.14 10.67 -6.77
N ASP A 374 -15.04 11.41 -6.63
CA ASP A 374 -15.01 12.86 -6.86
C ASP A 374 -15.28 13.21 -8.31
N TYR A 375 -14.80 12.42 -9.27
CA TYR A 375 -15.11 12.57 -10.69
C TYR A 375 -16.60 12.33 -10.98
N ILE A 376 -17.18 11.22 -10.50
CA ILE A 376 -18.61 10.92 -10.70
C ILE A 376 -19.47 12.01 -10.07
N LYS A 377 -19.15 12.47 -8.85
CA LYS A 377 -19.91 13.52 -8.18
C LYS A 377 -19.89 14.85 -8.94
N ARG A 378 -18.77 15.21 -9.57
CA ARG A 378 -18.60 16.47 -10.31
C ARG A 378 -19.15 16.41 -11.73
N CYS A 379 -18.82 15.36 -12.46
CA CYS A 379 -19.05 15.27 -13.90
C CYS A 379 -20.28 14.41 -14.26
N LEU A 380 -20.68 13.47 -13.40
CA LEU A 380 -21.75 12.50 -13.65
C LEU A 380 -22.77 12.38 -12.49
N PRO A 381 -23.32 13.50 -11.97
CA PRO A 381 -24.15 13.47 -10.76
C PRO A 381 -25.48 12.71 -10.91
N ALA A 382 -25.98 12.57 -12.14
CA ALA A 382 -27.22 11.84 -12.44
C ALA A 382 -26.99 10.35 -12.77
N ASP A 383 -25.74 9.92 -12.93
CA ASP A 383 -25.41 8.56 -13.35
C ASP A 383 -25.28 7.63 -12.13
N SER A 384 -26.44 7.20 -11.63
CA SER A 384 -26.52 6.26 -10.50
C SER A 384 -25.90 4.89 -10.80
N GLU A 385 -25.83 4.49 -12.08
CA GLU A 385 -25.25 3.21 -12.49
C GLU A 385 -23.74 3.21 -12.24
N LYS A 386 -23.00 4.20 -12.76
CA LYS A 386 -21.55 4.28 -12.53
C LYS A 386 -21.19 4.44 -11.06
N HIS A 387 -21.98 5.21 -10.31
CA HIS A 387 -21.79 5.33 -8.87
C HIS A 387 -21.91 3.96 -8.17
N ASN A 388 -22.92 3.18 -8.52
CA ASN A 388 -23.10 1.81 -8.00
C ASN A 388 -21.98 0.87 -8.45
N MET A 389 -21.51 0.96 -9.70
CA MET A 389 -20.38 0.16 -10.19
C MET A 389 -19.09 0.42 -9.42
N VAL A 390 -18.76 1.69 -9.16
CA VAL A 390 -17.61 2.07 -8.33
C VAL A 390 -17.79 1.55 -6.90
N ALA A 391 -18.98 1.72 -6.32
CA ALA A 391 -19.26 1.24 -4.98
C ALA A 391 -19.09 -0.29 -4.87
N LEU A 392 -19.59 -1.05 -5.84
CA LEU A 392 -19.41 -2.50 -5.92
C LEU A 392 -17.94 -2.89 -6.09
N CYS A 393 -17.25 -2.27 -7.05
CA CYS A 393 -15.84 -2.53 -7.34
C CYS A 393 -14.97 -2.31 -6.10
N PHE A 394 -15.16 -1.20 -5.38
CA PHE A 394 -14.40 -0.89 -4.18
C PHE A 394 -14.94 -1.54 -2.90
N SER A 395 -15.96 -2.41 -3.01
CA SER A 395 -16.59 -3.07 -1.86
C SER A 395 -17.06 -2.08 -0.79
N MET A 396 -17.62 -0.95 -1.25
CA MET A 396 -18.22 0.12 -0.45
C MET A 396 -19.57 -0.36 0.11
N ARG A 397 -19.51 -1.33 1.03
CA ARG A 397 -20.68 -2.05 1.55
C ARG A 397 -21.67 -1.10 2.22
N ARG A 398 -21.18 -0.09 2.94
CA ARG A 398 -22.00 0.96 3.55
C ARG A 398 -22.77 1.77 2.51
N GLU A 399 -22.10 2.27 1.49
CA GLU A 399 -22.70 3.13 0.47
C GLU A 399 -23.70 2.35 -0.40
N ILE A 400 -23.42 1.08 -0.70
CA ILE A 400 -24.40 0.17 -1.32
C ILE A 400 -25.64 0.02 -0.43
N GLY A 401 -25.44 -0.17 0.89
CA GLY A 401 -26.52 -0.25 1.86
C GLY A 401 -27.36 1.03 1.92
N GLU A 402 -26.71 2.20 1.97
CA GLU A 402 -27.36 3.52 1.96
C GLU A 402 -28.19 3.76 0.69
N ASN A 403 -27.67 3.37 -0.48
CA ASN A 403 -28.38 3.49 -1.75
C ASN A 403 -29.66 2.63 -1.79
N HIS A 404 -29.56 1.36 -1.37
CA HIS A 404 -30.72 0.47 -1.29
C HIS A 404 -31.74 0.94 -0.24
N GLU A 405 -31.28 1.41 0.94
CA GLU A 405 -32.15 1.97 1.97
C GLU A 405 -32.89 3.22 1.47
N MET A 406 -32.18 4.12 0.79
CA MET A 406 -32.77 5.33 0.20
C MET A 406 -33.80 4.98 -0.88
N ALA A 407 -33.48 4.05 -1.78
CA ALA A 407 -34.41 3.56 -2.80
C ALA A 407 -35.69 2.96 -2.15
N ALA A 408 -35.54 2.15 -1.11
CA ALA A 408 -36.68 1.60 -0.37
C ALA A 408 -37.53 2.70 0.29
N ARG A 409 -36.90 3.70 0.91
CA ARG A 409 -37.59 4.86 1.52
C ARG A 409 -38.36 5.65 0.47
N THR A 410 -37.78 5.88 -0.70
CA THR A 410 -38.45 6.57 -1.81
C THR A 410 -39.68 5.79 -2.26
N GLN A 411 -39.58 4.46 -2.43
CA GLN A 411 -40.73 3.62 -2.76
C GLN A 411 -41.84 3.71 -1.70
N LEU A 412 -41.49 3.66 -0.41
CA LEU A 412 -42.46 3.79 0.68
C LEU A 412 -43.13 5.18 0.71
N LYS A 413 -42.38 6.26 0.43
CA LYS A 413 -42.95 7.62 0.31
C LYS A 413 -43.88 7.77 -0.89
N MET A 414 -43.56 7.13 -2.02
CA MET A 414 -44.45 7.11 -3.18
C MET A 414 -45.79 6.45 -2.83
N ILE A 415 -45.76 5.36 -2.05
CA ILE A 415 -46.97 4.71 -1.52
C ILE A 415 -47.72 5.63 -0.55
N GLU A 416 -47.03 6.35 0.33
CA GLU A 416 -47.64 7.32 1.26
C GLU A 416 -48.37 8.46 0.54
N SER A 417 -47.85 8.91 -0.60
CA SER A 417 -48.42 10.02 -1.37
C SER A 417 -49.74 9.68 -2.08
N GLN A 418 -50.08 8.39 -2.19
CA GLN A 418 -51.29 7.91 -2.85
C GLN A 418 -52.37 7.58 -1.81
N ALA A 419 -53.65 7.69 -2.20
CA ALA A 419 -54.75 7.22 -1.37
C ALA A 419 -54.58 5.71 -1.10
N TRP A 420 -54.85 5.28 0.14
CA TRP A 420 -54.72 3.88 0.51
C TRP A 420 -55.82 3.06 -0.16
N VAL A 421 -55.47 2.35 -1.24
CA VAL A 421 -56.34 1.45 -2.00
C VAL A 421 -55.57 0.16 -2.30
N VAL A 422 -56.18 -0.99 -2.01
CA VAL A 422 -55.55 -2.28 -2.24
C VAL A 422 -55.59 -2.63 -3.73
N THR A 423 -54.49 -2.35 -4.42
CA THR A 423 -54.29 -2.65 -5.84
C THR A 423 -53.17 -3.69 -6.04
N PRO A 424 -53.13 -4.40 -7.18
CA PRO A 424 -51.98 -5.24 -7.53
C PRO A 424 -50.67 -4.44 -7.58
N ASP A 425 -50.72 -3.17 -8.01
CA ASP A 425 -49.56 -2.28 -8.09
C ASP A 425 -49.00 -1.90 -6.72
N LEU A 426 -49.87 -1.75 -5.71
CA LEU A 426 -49.42 -1.58 -4.33
C LEU A 426 -48.62 -2.80 -3.85
N LYS A 427 -49.13 -4.01 -4.12
CA LYS A 427 -48.44 -5.26 -3.74
C LYS A 427 -47.08 -5.38 -4.41
N THR A 428 -46.99 -5.10 -5.71
CA THR A 428 -45.69 -5.15 -6.43
C THR A 428 -44.71 -4.11 -5.91
N SER A 429 -45.18 -2.89 -5.59
CA SER A 429 -44.34 -1.83 -5.01
C SER A 429 -43.81 -2.20 -3.61
N LEU A 430 -44.62 -2.86 -2.78
CA LEU A 430 -44.20 -3.35 -1.47
C LEU A 430 -43.20 -4.51 -1.56
N VAL A 431 -43.37 -5.42 -2.53
CA VAL A 431 -42.39 -6.49 -2.78
C VAL A 431 -41.03 -5.90 -3.20
N LYS A 432 -41.04 -4.87 -4.05
CA LYS A 432 -39.82 -4.13 -4.43
C LYS A 432 -39.16 -3.46 -3.22
N ALA A 433 -39.92 -2.74 -2.40
CA ALA A 433 -39.41 -2.10 -1.20
C ALA A 433 -38.83 -3.13 -0.21
N LEU A 434 -39.46 -4.30 -0.06
CA LEU A 434 -38.96 -5.39 0.77
C LEU A 434 -37.63 -5.95 0.25
N GLY A 435 -37.48 -6.15 -1.06
CA GLY A 435 -36.23 -6.59 -1.67
C GLY A 435 -35.09 -5.61 -1.37
N LEU A 436 -35.31 -4.32 -1.64
CA LEU A 436 -34.34 -3.26 -1.38
C LEU A 436 -33.92 -3.20 0.11
N LEU A 437 -34.86 -3.37 1.05
CA LEU A 437 -34.54 -3.39 2.48
C LEU A 437 -33.70 -4.61 2.89
N LYS A 438 -33.89 -5.77 2.24
CA LYS A 438 -33.06 -6.96 2.47
C LYS A 438 -31.65 -6.75 1.96
N ASP A 439 -31.50 -6.24 0.73
CA ASP A 439 -30.20 -5.95 0.12
C ASP A 439 -29.42 -4.90 0.94
N ALA A 440 -30.13 -3.88 1.45
CA ALA A 440 -29.56 -2.88 2.37
C ALA A 440 -29.07 -3.51 3.68
N ALA A 441 -29.91 -4.34 4.32
CA ALA A 441 -29.55 -5.01 5.57
C ALA A 441 -28.33 -5.94 5.42
N GLU A 442 -28.26 -6.71 4.33
CA GLU A 442 -27.12 -7.58 4.03
C GLU A 442 -25.84 -6.77 3.82
N SER A 443 -25.93 -5.66 3.08
CA SER A 443 -24.79 -4.78 2.82
C SER A 443 -24.26 -4.12 4.10
N PHE A 444 -25.14 -3.58 4.95
CA PHE A 444 -24.74 -3.04 6.25
C PHE A 444 -24.18 -4.11 7.21
N SER A 445 -24.71 -5.34 7.16
CA SER A 445 -24.19 -6.45 7.96
C SER A 445 -22.75 -6.80 7.56
N LYS A 446 -22.46 -6.86 6.24
CA LYS A 446 -21.10 -7.08 5.71
C LYS A 446 -20.12 -5.97 6.09
N ASP A 447 -20.62 -4.76 6.33
CA ASP A 447 -19.84 -3.60 6.79
C ASP A 447 -19.76 -3.46 8.32
N SER A 448 -20.32 -4.40 9.10
CA SER A 448 -20.44 -4.32 10.57
C SER A 448 -21.27 -3.12 11.08
N CYS A 449 -22.09 -2.51 10.23
CA CYS A 449 -23.01 -1.42 10.58
C CYS A 449 -24.31 -1.96 11.21
N VAL A 450 -24.20 -2.61 12.38
CA VAL A 450 -25.28 -3.38 13.03
C VAL A 450 -26.55 -2.56 13.28
N ARG A 451 -26.41 -1.27 13.66
CA ARG A 451 -27.57 -0.41 13.94
C ARG A 451 -28.41 -0.13 12.69
N GLN A 452 -27.76 0.17 11.57
CA GLN A 452 -28.43 0.41 10.29
C GLN A 452 -29.03 -0.89 9.75
N ALA A 453 -28.28 -2.00 9.79
CA ALA A 453 -28.79 -3.32 9.42
C ALA A 453 -30.05 -3.68 10.22
N SER A 454 -30.03 -3.50 11.55
CA SER A 454 -31.18 -3.75 12.42
C SER A 454 -32.38 -2.87 12.06
N ARG A 455 -32.16 -1.59 11.73
CA ARG A 455 -33.23 -0.68 11.28
C ARG A 455 -33.85 -1.17 9.97
N CYS A 456 -33.05 -1.54 8.97
CA CYS A 456 -33.54 -2.10 7.71
C CYS A 456 -34.35 -3.38 7.95
N VAL A 457 -33.89 -4.27 8.82
CA VAL A 457 -34.60 -5.51 9.19
C VAL A 457 -35.94 -5.22 9.85
N ARG A 458 -36.01 -4.26 10.79
CA ARG A 458 -37.28 -3.89 11.45
C ARG A 458 -38.29 -3.32 10.44
N THR A 459 -37.86 -2.44 9.55
CA THR A 459 -38.71 -1.91 8.47
C THR A 459 -39.13 -3.03 7.49
N ALA A 460 -38.22 -3.96 7.15
CA ALA A 460 -38.54 -5.09 6.29
C ALA A 460 -39.60 -6.01 6.91
N LYS A 461 -39.52 -6.27 8.23
CA LYS A 461 -40.55 -7.02 8.97
C LYS A 461 -41.90 -6.31 8.91
N LEU A 462 -41.93 -4.99 9.04
CA LEU A 462 -43.16 -4.20 8.93
C LEU A 462 -43.78 -4.30 7.52
N VAL A 463 -42.97 -4.16 6.46
CA VAL A 463 -43.43 -4.31 5.07
C VAL A 463 -43.92 -5.73 4.80
N ALA A 464 -43.22 -6.74 5.32
CA ALA A 464 -43.65 -8.13 5.22
C ALA A 464 -45.00 -8.37 5.94
N LEU A 465 -45.21 -7.76 7.10
CA LEU A 465 -46.49 -7.80 7.81
C LEU A 465 -47.60 -7.13 7.00
N GLN A 466 -47.32 -5.98 6.36
CA GLN A 466 -48.28 -5.34 5.47
C GLN A 466 -48.68 -6.25 4.30
N LEU A 467 -47.70 -6.86 3.64
CA LEU A 467 -47.95 -7.82 2.56
C LEU A 467 -48.79 -9.02 3.03
N HIS A 468 -48.56 -9.50 4.25
CA HIS A 468 -49.34 -10.57 4.85
C HIS A 468 -50.84 -10.21 4.95
N PHE A 469 -51.17 -9.01 5.43
CA PHE A 469 -52.56 -8.54 5.49
C PHE A 469 -53.20 -8.41 4.10
N LEU A 470 -52.48 -7.81 3.15
CA LEU A 470 -52.98 -7.63 1.79
C LEU A 470 -53.19 -8.98 1.06
N ASN A 471 -52.40 -10.01 1.39
CA ASN A 471 -52.56 -11.35 0.83
C ASN A 471 -53.74 -12.12 1.43
N GLN A 472 -54.16 -11.76 2.64
CA GLN A 472 -55.36 -12.29 3.29
C GLN A 472 -56.64 -11.50 2.93
N GLY A 473 -56.55 -10.50 2.06
CA GLY A 473 -57.69 -9.65 1.68
C GLY A 473 -58.08 -8.62 2.74
N SER A 474 -57.18 -8.29 3.68
CA SER A 474 -57.41 -7.23 4.67
C SER A 474 -56.91 -5.87 4.16
N ASP A 475 -57.71 -4.83 4.35
CA ASP A 475 -57.36 -3.44 4.03
C ASP A 475 -56.59 -2.73 5.16
N LEU A 476 -56.25 -3.45 6.24
CA LEU A 476 -55.54 -2.88 7.38
C LEU A 476 -54.16 -2.34 6.97
N ARG A 477 -53.94 -1.04 7.22
CA ARG A 477 -52.66 -0.36 6.98
C ARG A 477 -51.80 -0.35 8.24
N VAL A 478 -50.56 -0.82 8.12
CA VAL A 478 -49.54 -0.80 9.19
C VAL A 478 -48.27 -0.06 8.80
N ILE A 479 -48.10 0.28 7.51
CA ILE A 479 -46.98 1.08 7.01
C ILE A 479 -47.35 2.57 6.92
N ASN A 480 -46.32 3.44 6.94
CA ASN A 480 -46.43 4.89 6.83
C ASN A 480 -47.49 5.48 7.79
N LEU A 481 -47.58 4.94 9.01
CA LEU A 481 -48.49 5.42 10.03
C LEU A 481 -47.98 6.70 10.67
N GLN A 482 -48.89 7.63 10.88
CA GLN A 482 -48.61 8.82 11.69
C GLN A 482 -48.67 8.48 13.18
N PRO A 483 -47.96 9.21 14.08
CA PRO A 483 -47.96 8.91 15.51
C PRO A 483 -49.36 8.84 16.14
N ALA A 484 -50.30 9.67 15.67
CA ALA A 484 -51.69 9.67 16.13
C ALA A 484 -52.48 8.41 15.72
N GLU A 485 -52.06 7.70 14.67
CA GLU A 485 -52.74 6.50 14.16
C GLU A 485 -52.25 5.22 14.87
N LEU A 486 -51.09 5.26 15.55
CA LEU A 486 -50.43 4.07 16.09
C LEU A 486 -51.26 3.37 17.17
N LEU A 487 -51.86 4.12 18.11
CA LEU A 487 -52.65 3.49 19.16
C LEU A 487 -53.86 2.73 18.58
N ARG A 488 -54.60 3.38 17.67
CA ARG A 488 -55.77 2.79 17.01
C ARG A 488 -55.39 1.52 16.25
N THR A 489 -54.35 1.58 15.42
CA THR A 489 -53.93 0.42 14.62
C THR A 489 -53.45 -0.72 15.50
N VAL A 490 -52.67 -0.42 16.55
CA VAL A 490 -52.20 -1.42 17.52
C VAL A 490 -53.35 -2.14 18.23
N THR A 491 -54.40 -1.41 18.61
CA THR A 491 -55.59 -2.00 19.23
C THR A 491 -56.44 -2.83 18.26
N GLU A 492 -56.35 -2.58 16.96
CA GLU A 492 -57.07 -3.34 15.92
C GLU A 492 -56.35 -4.65 15.57
N LEU A 493 -55.02 -4.71 15.69
CA LEU A 493 -54.21 -5.88 15.30
C LEU A 493 -54.62 -7.19 16.00
N PRO A 494 -54.86 -8.29 15.27
CA PRO A 494 -55.39 -9.53 15.84
C PRO A 494 -54.39 -10.31 16.68
N ARG A 495 -53.08 -10.22 16.43
CA ARG A 495 -52.05 -11.03 17.11
C ARG A 495 -51.05 -10.19 17.85
N CYS A 496 -50.49 -10.71 18.94
CA CYS A 496 -49.60 -9.93 19.81
C CYS A 496 -48.25 -9.66 19.12
N TYR A 497 -47.68 -10.66 18.42
CA TYR A 497 -46.43 -10.50 17.68
C TYR A 497 -46.48 -9.38 16.63
N GLN A 498 -47.67 -9.09 16.08
CA GLN A 498 -47.85 -8.03 15.07
C GLN A 498 -47.68 -6.65 15.70
N VAL A 499 -48.18 -6.46 16.93
CA VAL A 499 -47.97 -5.22 17.70
C VAL A 499 -46.48 -5.02 17.98
N PHE A 500 -45.75 -6.08 18.33
CA PHE A 500 -44.30 -5.99 18.51
C PHE A 500 -43.58 -5.56 17.23
N VAL A 501 -43.92 -6.13 16.08
CA VAL A 501 -43.34 -5.73 14.78
C VAL A 501 -43.57 -4.24 14.49
N VAL A 502 -44.79 -3.73 14.71
CA VAL A 502 -45.11 -2.30 14.54
C VAL A 502 -44.32 -1.45 15.53
N SER A 503 -44.31 -1.82 16.81
CA SER A 503 -43.61 -1.10 17.88
C SER A 503 -42.10 -0.95 17.58
N GLU A 504 -41.44 -2.03 17.14
CA GLU A 504 -40.01 -2.04 16.82
C GLU A 504 -39.69 -1.18 15.60
N ALA A 505 -40.54 -1.23 14.57
CA ALA A 505 -40.31 -0.51 13.31
C ALA A 505 -40.46 1.02 13.48
N TYR A 506 -41.43 1.47 14.26
CA TYR A 506 -41.65 2.89 14.53
C TYR A 506 -40.88 3.43 15.74
N GLY A 507 -40.27 2.55 16.55
CA GLY A 507 -39.69 2.95 17.83
C GLY A 507 -40.74 3.44 18.83
N TYR A 508 -41.97 2.93 18.70
CA TYR A 508 -43.13 3.29 19.51
C TYR A 508 -43.29 2.31 20.66
N THR A 509 -43.59 2.80 21.86
CA THR A 509 -43.92 1.95 23.03
C THR A 509 -45.43 1.94 23.25
N PRO A 510 -46.14 0.83 22.97
CA PRO A 510 -47.57 0.75 23.19
C PRO A 510 -47.96 0.90 24.67
N ASP A 511 -49.10 1.51 24.93
CA ASP A 511 -49.81 1.35 26.21
C ASP A 511 -50.36 -0.08 26.27
N TRP A 512 -49.54 -1.00 26.79
CA TRP A 512 -49.91 -2.40 26.91
C TRP A 512 -51.10 -2.63 27.85
N ALA A 513 -51.34 -1.74 28.81
CA ALA A 513 -52.51 -1.83 29.67
C ALA A 513 -53.78 -1.59 28.87
N GLU A 514 -53.79 -0.59 28.00
CA GLU A 514 -54.92 -0.34 27.07
C GLU A 514 -55.13 -1.50 26.10
N VAL A 515 -54.05 -2.02 25.49
CA VAL A 515 -54.16 -3.12 24.52
C VAL A 515 -54.72 -4.38 25.18
N LEU A 516 -54.21 -4.75 26.36
CA LEU A 516 -54.69 -5.92 27.09
C LEU A 516 -56.10 -5.72 27.64
N TYR A 517 -56.45 -4.52 28.07
CA TYR A 517 -57.83 -4.18 28.44
C TYR A 517 -58.78 -4.43 27.27
N GLN A 518 -58.47 -3.94 26.07
CA GLN A 518 -59.34 -4.14 24.91
C GLN A 518 -59.37 -5.59 24.40
N LYS A 519 -58.23 -6.29 24.34
CA LYS A 519 -58.15 -7.65 23.77
C LYS A 519 -58.56 -8.73 24.75
N VAL A 520 -58.07 -8.68 25.98
CA VAL A 520 -58.23 -9.77 26.96
C VAL A 520 -59.46 -9.55 27.81
N ILE A 521 -59.65 -8.34 28.32
CA ILE A 521 -60.75 -8.03 29.24
C ILE A 521 -62.07 -7.89 28.45
N LEU A 522 -62.13 -6.98 27.47
CA LEU A 522 -63.37 -6.74 26.71
C LEU A 522 -63.72 -7.87 25.74
N LYS A 523 -62.73 -8.44 25.02
CA LYS A 523 -62.96 -9.48 23.99
C LYS A 523 -62.72 -10.92 24.46
N GLY A 524 -62.14 -11.13 25.64
CA GLY A 524 -61.89 -12.47 26.18
C GLY A 524 -60.78 -13.24 25.45
N ASP A 525 -59.88 -12.57 24.72
CA ASP A 525 -58.81 -13.23 23.96
C ASP A 525 -57.60 -13.58 24.86
N PHE A 526 -57.71 -14.70 25.57
CA PHE A 526 -56.62 -15.20 26.42
C PHE A 526 -55.48 -15.84 25.61
N VAL A 527 -55.71 -16.21 24.35
CA VAL A 527 -54.63 -16.68 23.46
C VAL A 527 -53.66 -15.52 23.19
N TYR A 528 -54.19 -14.31 23.00
CA TYR A 528 -53.39 -13.09 22.90
C TYR A 528 -52.56 -12.83 24.17
N LEU A 529 -53.14 -13.04 25.36
CA LEU A 529 -52.41 -12.90 26.64
C LEU A 529 -51.26 -13.90 26.75
N ASP A 530 -51.49 -15.16 26.35
CA ASP A 530 -50.46 -16.20 26.36
C ASP A 530 -49.32 -15.89 25.39
N GLU A 531 -49.62 -15.33 24.20
CA GLU A 531 -48.61 -14.82 23.28
C GLU A 531 -47.81 -13.68 23.92
N PHE A 532 -48.48 -12.72 24.56
CA PHE A 532 -47.81 -11.59 25.23
C PHE A 532 -46.84 -12.06 26.32
N ARG A 533 -47.27 -13.00 27.18
CA ARG A 533 -46.47 -13.52 28.30
C ARG A 533 -45.14 -14.16 27.86
N ARG A 534 -45.08 -14.70 26.63
CA ARG A 534 -43.84 -15.26 26.06
C ARG A 534 -42.80 -14.20 25.73
N HIS A 535 -43.23 -12.96 25.48
CA HIS A 535 -42.35 -11.86 25.08
C HIS A 535 -42.08 -10.87 26.22
N ARG A 536 -43.03 -10.68 27.14
CA ARG A 536 -42.87 -9.81 28.31
C ARG A 536 -43.47 -10.41 29.58
N PRO A 537 -42.82 -10.21 30.75
CA PRO A 537 -43.39 -10.60 32.03
C PRO A 537 -44.62 -9.76 32.37
N LEU A 538 -45.62 -10.40 32.98
CA LEU A 538 -46.80 -9.73 33.52
C LEU A 538 -46.47 -9.18 34.92
N THR A 539 -46.06 -7.92 34.99
CA THR A 539 -45.70 -7.25 36.26
C THR A 539 -46.94 -6.81 37.04
N SER A 540 -46.83 -6.72 38.36
CA SER A 540 -47.91 -6.21 39.22
C SER A 540 -48.39 -4.82 38.79
N GLY A 541 -47.47 -3.93 38.42
CA GLY A 541 -47.80 -2.59 37.89
C GLY A 541 -48.65 -2.64 36.62
N LEU A 542 -48.40 -3.57 35.70
CA LEU A 542 -49.23 -3.72 34.50
C LEU A 542 -50.67 -4.15 34.86
N PHE A 543 -50.84 -5.01 35.86
CA PHE A 543 -52.18 -5.34 36.35
C PHE A 543 -52.86 -4.14 36.99
N GLU A 544 -52.14 -3.34 37.79
CA GLU A 544 -52.68 -2.11 38.38
C GLU A 544 -53.15 -1.13 37.30
N ASP A 545 -52.33 -0.90 36.27
CA ASP A 545 -52.68 -0.01 35.14
C ASP A 545 -53.90 -0.51 34.35
N ILE A 546 -54.01 -1.83 34.15
CA ILE A 546 -55.18 -2.44 33.52
C ILE A 546 -56.42 -2.27 34.39
N PHE A 547 -56.28 -2.45 35.71
CA PHE A 547 -57.39 -2.38 36.65
C PHE A 547 -57.88 -0.94 36.88
N ASN A 548 -57.01 0.06 36.80
CA ASN A 548 -57.40 1.47 36.80
C ASN A 548 -58.32 1.82 35.62
N LYS A 549 -58.27 1.05 34.52
CA LYS A 549 -59.14 1.23 33.34
C LYS A 549 -60.49 0.49 33.47
N LEU A 550 -60.75 -0.22 34.57
CA LEU A 550 -62.01 -0.96 34.80
C LEU A 550 -63.17 -0.10 35.28
N ASP A 551 -62.95 1.17 35.69
CA ASP A 551 -63.93 2.05 36.34
C ASP A 551 -65.15 2.47 35.47
N GLY A 552 -65.37 1.80 34.33
CA GLY A 552 -66.56 1.90 33.49
C GLY A 552 -66.86 0.62 32.70
N ALA A 553 -66.33 -0.54 33.13
CA ALA A 553 -66.43 -1.79 32.39
C ALA A 553 -67.82 -2.47 32.52
N PRO A 554 -68.34 -3.14 31.47
CA PRO A 554 -69.58 -3.90 31.54
C PRO A 554 -69.51 -5.07 32.52
N ASN A 555 -70.60 -5.36 33.26
CA ASN A 555 -70.66 -6.49 34.20
C ASN A 555 -70.34 -7.86 33.57
N ALA A 556 -70.54 -8.01 32.25
CA ALA A 556 -70.21 -9.21 31.48
C ALA A 556 -68.71 -9.56 31.46
N VAL A 557 -67.85 -8.61 31.81
CA VAL A 557 -66.40 -8.71 31.75
C VAL A 557 -65.80 -9.33 33.01
N THR A 558 -66.59 -9.44 34.08
CA THR A 558 -66.18 -9.97 35.39
C THR A 558 -65.54 -11.36 35.31
N ALA A 559 -66.04 -12.25 34.44
CA ALA A 559 -65.46 -13.57 34.23
C ALA A 559 -64.03 -13.50 33.66
N ASN A 560 -63.79 -12.58 32.72
CA ASN A 560 -62.48 -12.35 32.12
C ASN A 560 -61.52 -11.71 33.14
N VAL A 561 -61.98 -10.79 33.97
CA VAL A 561 -61.17 -10.17 35.04
C VAL A 561 -60.72 -11.23 36.05
N LYS A 562 -61.63 -12.12 36.49
CA LYS A 562 -61.28 -13.24 37.38
C LYS A 562 -60.23 -14.16 36.75
N ARG A 563 -60.39 -14.49 35.46
CA ARG A 563 -59.43 -15.32 34.73
C ARG A 563 -58.08 -14.60 34.54
N LEU A 564 -58.06 -13.31 34.25
CA LEU A 564 -56.83 -12.54 34.15
C LEU A 564 -56.05 -12.54 35.48
N LEU A 565 -56.75 -12.40 36.61
CA LEU A 565 -56.11 -12.45 37.93
C LEU A 565 -55.37 -13.76 38.17
N THR A 566 -55.83 -14.91 37.64
CA THR A 566 -55.12 -16.20 37.76
C THR A 566 -53.75 -16.21 37.07
N HIS A 567 -53.43 -15.19 36.27
CA HIS A 567 -52.10 -15.00 35.67
C HIS A 567 -51.21 -14.00 36.42
N CYS A 568 -51.70 -13.36 37.49
CA CYS A 568 -50.90 -12.49 38.35
C CYS A 568 -50.08 -13.33 39.35
N ASP A 569 -48.76 -13.37 39.19
CA ASP A 569 -47.89 -14.18 40.04
C ASP A 569 -47.70 -13.57 41.45
N ASP A 570 -47.84 -12.25 41.60
CA ASP A 570 -47.80 -11.59 42.91
C ASP A 570 -49.09 -11.81 43.69
N THR A 571 -48.97 -12.59 44.77
CA THR A 571 -50.08 -12.98 45.63
C THR A 571 -50.71 -11.77 46.33
N TYR A 572 -49.91 -10.77 46.71
CA TYR A 572 -50.42 -9.59 47.40
C TYR A 572 -51.16 -8.64 46.45
N SER A 573 -50.57 -8.26 45.31
CA SER A 573 -51.28 -7.46 44.29
C SER A 573 -52.52 -8.18 43.76
N ARG A 574 -52.48 -9.51 43.55
CA ARG A 574 -53.67 -10.28 43.16
C ARG A 574 -54.80 -10.14 44.18
N TYR A 575 -54.51 -10.28 45.48
CA TYR A 575 -55.51 -10.12 46.55
C TYR A 575 -56.06 -8.69 46.60
N ARG A 576 -55.16 -7.68 46.59
CA ARG A 576 -55.52 -6.27 46.66
C ARG A 576 -56.42 -5.83 45.50
N LEU A 577 -56.05 -6.21 44.27
CA LEU A 577 -56.82 -5.90 43.06
C LEU A 577 -58.19 -6.60 43.05
N ALA A 578 -58.24 -7.87 43.50
CA ALA A 578 -59.51 -8.59 43.64
C ALA A 578 -60.43 -7.96 44.69
N TYR A 579 -59.87 -7.49 45.81
CA TYR A 579 -60.62 -6.79 46.86
C TYR A 579 -61.18 -5.45 46.37
N GLN A 580 -60.36 -4.64 45.67
CA GLN A 580 -60.76 -3.36 45.11
C GLN A 580 -61.91 -3.48 44.10
N GLN A 581 -61.98 -4.58 43.35
CA GLN A 581 -63.04 -4.86 42.39
C GLN A 581 -64.23 -5.66 42.96
N ASN A 582 -64.35 -5.76 44.29
CA ASN A 582 -65.42 -6.48 45.01
C ASN A 582 -65.56 -7.98 44.61
N LEU A 583 -64.46 -8.63 44.21
CA LEU A 583 -64.43 -10.05 43.84
C LEU A 583 -64.25 -10.92 45.10
N HIS A 584 -65.30 -10.95 45.94
CA HIS A 584 -65.29 -11.63 47.25
C HIS A 584 -65.06 -13.14 47.15
N ASP A 585 -65.44 -13.77 46.04
CA ASP A 585 -65.20 -15.19 45.79
C ASP A 585 -63.72 -15.51 45.55
N VAL A 586 -63.00 -14.63 44.85
CA VAL A 586 -61.56 -14.77 44.61
C VAL A 586 -60.76 -14.46 45.87
N THR A 587 -61.11 -13.40 46.60
CA THR A 587 -60.42 -13.05 47.86
C THR A 587 -60.64 -14.11 48.94
N LYS A 588 -61.85 -14.68 49.05
CA LYS A 588 -62.14 -15.78 49.99
C LYS A 588 -61.36 -17.05 49.65
N THR A 589 -61.26 -17.42 48.38
CA THR A 589 -60.49 -18.60 47.95
C THR A 589 -58.99 -18.42 48.22
N MET A 590 -58.42 -17.23 48.00
CA MET A 590 -57.02 -16.93 48.35
C MET A 590 -56.75 -16.92 49.87
N LEU A 591 -57.71 -16.53 50.70
CA LEU A 591 -57.56 -16.58 52.16
C LEU A 591 -57.71 -18.00 52.74
N GLN A 592 -58.36 -18.91 52.01
CA GLN A 592 -58.58 -20.30 52.40
C GLN A 592 -57.50 -21.25 51.85
N ASP A 593 -56.79 -20.85 50.80
CA ASP A 593 -55.72 -21.64 50.22
C ASP A 593 -54.47 -21.66 51.13
N ALA A 594 -53.97 -22.87 51.40
CA ALA A 594 -52.90 -23.10 52.37
C ALA A 594 -51.58 -22.43 51.94
N ASN A 595 -51.35 -22.30 50.63
CA ASN A 595 -50.11 -21.74 50.07
C ASN A 595 -50.08 -20.21 50.07
N THR A 596 -51.24 -19.55 50.04
CA THR A 596 -51.35 -18.09 49.93
C THR A 596 -51.79 -17.43 51.24
N SER A 597 -52.51 -18.14 52.11
CA SER A 597 -53.07 -17.57 53.35
C SER A 597 -52.04 -17.15 54.40
N SER A 598 -50.93 -17.88 54.54
CA SER A 598 -49.86 -17.56 55.50
C SER A 598 -49.16 -16.26 55.12
N TYR A 599 -48.79 -16.11 53.85
CA TYR A 599 -48.17 -14.91 53.29
C TYR A 599 -49.10 -13.69 53.35
N LEU A 600 -50.38 -13.85 53.02
CA LEU A 600 -51.34 -12.76 53.04
C LEU A 600 -51.62 -12.26 54.46
N LYS A 601 -51.74 -13.15 55.45
CA LYS A 601 -51.94 -12.76 56.86
C LYS A 601 -50.79 -11.92 57.38
N ASP A 602 -49.56 -12.29 57.06
CA ASP A 602 -48.35 -11.56 57.45
C ASP A 602 -48.33 -10.15 56.82
N ARG A 603 -48.54 -10.07 55.50
CA ARG A 603 -48.58 -8.81 54.74
C ARG A 603 -49.77 -7.89 55.04
N LEU A 604 -50.90 -8.40 55.53
CA LEU A 604 -52.07 -7.62 55.92
C LEU A 604 -52.01 -7.18 57.39
N SER A 605 -51.19 -7.83 58.21
CA SER A 605 -50.96 -7.50 59.62
C SER A 605 -49.84 -6.48 59.84
N SER A 606 -48.98 -6.31 58.83
CA SER A 606 -47.93 -5.29 58.76
C SER A 606 -48.39 -4.07 57.98
#